data_AF-A0A363U6E5-F1
#
_entry.id   AF-A0A363U6E5-F1
#
_cell.length_a   1.000
_cell.length_b   1.000
_cell.length_c   1.000
_cell.angle_alpha   90.00
_cell.angle_beta   90.00
_cell.angle_gamma   90.00
#
_symmetry.space_group_name_H-M   'P 1'
#
loop_
_entity.id
_entity.type
_entity.pdbx_description
1 polymer ?
#
loop_
_entity_poly.entity_id
_entity_poly.type
_entity_poly.pdbx_seq_one_letter_code
_entity_poly.pdbx_strand_id
1 'polypeptide(L)'
;MGNKNFLAGFLCFALFLLFYGLTARSDLRYTDEVAVFSTGISWITEGDLRIDELQWIQDVVNIGERGRDGHLYSKYFPGNVFASALIYK
;
A
#
# COMPACT_ATOMS: atom_id res chain seq x y z
N MET A 1 3.89 -36.78 -1.15
CA MET A 1 4.98 -35.82 -1.47
C MET A 1 4.50 -34.37 -1.62
N GLY A 2 3.20 -34.05 -1.61
CA GLY A 2 2.70 -32.67 -1.80
C GLY A 2 2.76 -31.75 -0.57
N ASN A 3 2.45 -32.25 0.63
CA ASN A 3 2.29 -31.38 1.82
C ASN A 3 3.59 -30.74 2.32
N LYS A 4 4.73 -31.42 2.20
CA LYS A 4 6.02 -30.88 2.65
C LYS A 4 6.50 -29.72 1.76
N ASN A 5 6.27 -29.82 0.45
CA ASN A 5 6.63 -28.78 -0.51
C ASN A 5 5.68 -27.58 -0.41
N PHE A 6 4.39 -27.82 -0.16
CA PHE A 6 3.43 -26.76 0.09
C PHE A 6 3.73 -26.00 1.37
N LEU A 7 4.04 -26.70 2.46
CA LEU A 7 4.41 -26.09 3.74
C LEU A 7 5.71 -25.29 3.59
N ALA A 8 6.73 -25.82 2.91
CA ALA A 8 7.98 -25.12 2.65
C ALA A 8 7.77 -23.86 1.80
N GLY A 9 6.93 -23.93 0.76
CA GLY A 9 6.57 -22.78 -0.07
C GLY A 9 5.84 -21.69 0.72
N PHE A 10 4.87 -22.09 1.56
CA PHE A 10 4.15 -21.16 2.44
C PHE A 10 5.08 -20.51 3.47
N LEU A 11 6.00 -21.27 4.07
CA LEU A 11 6.99 -20.74 5.00
C LEU A 11 7.93 -19.74 4.32
N CYS A 12 8.39 -20.05 3.11
CA CYS A 12 9.20 -19.13 2.31
C CYS A 12 8.43 -17.83 2.05
N PHE A 13 7.19 -17.93 1.58
CA PHE A 13 6.33 -16.78 1.36
C PHE A 13 6.14 -15.93 2.62
N ALA A 14 5.84 -16.55 3.76
CA ALA A 14 5.67 -15.87 5.04
C ALA A 14 6.96 -15.17 5.50
N LEU A 15 8.12 -15.82 5.35
CA LEU A 15 9.42 -15.23 5.71
C LEU A 15 9.78 -14.05 4.80
N PHE A 16 9.51 -14.14 3.49
CA PHE A 16 9.69 -13.01 2.58
C PHE A 16 8.77 -11.84 2.94
N LEU A 17 7.52 -12.12 3.32
CA LEU A 17 6.55 -11.10 3.71
C LEU A 17 6.95 -10.41 5.01
N LEU A 18 7.45 -11.17 6.00
CA LEU A 18 7.99 -10.63 7.26
C LEU A 18 9.27 -9.83 7.03
N PHE A 19 10.20 -10.33 6.21
CA PHE A 19 11.45 -9.63 5.90
C PHE A 19 11.17 -8.33 5.14
N TYR A 20 10.25 -8.37 4.18
CA TYR A 20 9.79 -7.17 3.46
C TYR A 20 9.09 -6.18 4.39
N GLY A 21 8.20 -6.64 5.27
CA GLY A 21 7.54 -5.76 6.24
C GLY A 21 8.52 -5.07 7.19
N LEU A 22 9.59 -5.76 7.59
CA LEU A 22 10.66 -5.21 8.41
C LEU A 22 11.51 -4.17 7.66
N THR A 23 11.85 -4.42 6.40
CA THR A 23 12.68 -3.51 5.58
C THR A 23 11.88 -2.35 4.98
N ALA A 24 10.59 -2.54 4.68
CA ALA A 24 9.72 -1.49 4.17
C ALA A 24 9.42 -0.41 5.23
N ARG A 25 9.46 -0.76 6.52
CA ARG A 25 9.25 0.18 7.64
C ARG A 25 10.40 1.15 7.88
N SER A 26 11.62 0.88 7.39
CA SER A 26 12.78 1.68 7.81
C SER A 26 12.88 3.06 7.16
N ASP A 27 12.00 3.39 6.21
CA ASP A 27 12.00 4.72 5.55
C ASP A 27 10.60 5.26 5.22
N LEU A 28 9.53 4.63 5.74
CA LEU A 28 8.17 5.15 5.57
C LEU A 28 7.99 6.39 6.44
N ARG A 29 7.90 7.55 5.81
CA ARG A 29 7.52 8.79 6.49
C ARG A 29 6.04 8.71 6.84
N TYR A 30 5.61 9.31 7.96
CA TYR A 30 4.19 9.34 8.37
C TYR A 30 3.23 9.79 7.24
N THR A 31 3.71 10.65 6.36
CA THR A 31 3.01 11.14 5.17
C THR A 31 2.76 10.05 4.13
N ASP A 32 3.66 9.08 4.03
CA ASP A 32 3.55 7.92 3.15
C ASP A 32 2.48 6.97 3.66
N GLU A 33 2.44 6.77 4.98
CA GLU A 33 1.39 5.97 5.62
C GLU A 33 0.01 6.59 5.41
N VAL A 34 -0.12 7.91 5.57
CA VAL A 34 -1.38 8.63 5.33
C VAL A 34 -1.86 8.46 3.90
N ALA A 35 -0.97 8.55 2.90
CA ALA A 35 -1.34 8.36 1.51
C ALA A 35 -1.76 6.91 1.21
N VAL A 36 -1.05 5.92 1.76
CA VAL A 36 -1.44 4.51 1.65
C VAL A 36 -2.81 4.25 2.28
N PHE A 37 -3.03 4.72 3.51
CA PHE A 37 -4.30 4.55 4.21
C PHE A 37 -5.45 5.23 3.49
N SER A 38 -5.27 6.47 3.03
CA SER A 38 -6.31 7.21 2.30
C SER A 38 -6.66 6.51 0.98
N THR A 39 -5.67 5.97 0.28
CA THR A 39 -5.90 5.17 -0.93
C THR A 39 -6.70 3.89 -0.62
N GLY A 40 -6.35 3.18 0.46
CA GLY A 40 -7.06 1.96 0.86
C GLY A 40 -8.50 2.23 1.29
N ILE A 41 -8.74 3.35 1.98
CA ILE A 41 -10.07 3.81 2.39
C ILE A 41 -10.90 4.18 1.14
N SER A 42 -10.38 5.05 0.27
CA SER A 42 -11.04 5.45 -0.98
C SER A 42 -11.45 4.22 -1.81
N TRP A 43 -10.59 3.21 -1.86
CA TRP A 43 -10.88 1.99 -2.60
C TRP A 43 -12.01 1.16 -2.00
N ILE A 44 -12.07 1.03 -0.67
CA ILE A 44 -13.12 0.24 -0.02
C ILE A 44 -14.46 0.99 0.10
N THR A 45 -14.43 2.32 0.21
CA THR A 45 -15.64 3.15 0.36
C THR A 45 -16.23 3.59 -0.96
N GLU A 46 -15.39 3.95 -1.93
CA GLU A 46 -15.80 4.58 -3.19
C GLU A 46 -15.51 3.68 -4.42
N GLY A 47 -14.69 2.64 -4.25
CA GLY A 47 -14.26 1.80 -5.37
C GLY A 47 -13.21 2.47 -6.26
N ASP A 48 -12.58 3.55 -5.78
CA ASP A 48 -11.59 4.34 -6.51
C ASP A 48 -10.24 4.37 -5.77
N LEU A 49 -9.14 4.56 -6.49
CA LEU A 49 -7.78 4.64 -5.93
C LEU A 49 -7.26 6.08 -5.83
N ARG A 50 -8.12 7.05 -6.11
CA ARG A 50 -7.79 8.47 -6.06
C ARG A 50 -7.66 8.95 -4.63
N ILE A 51 -6.70 9.84 -4.43
CA ILE A 51 -6.42 10.54 -3.16
C ILE A 51 -6.35 12.05 -3.42
N ASP A 52 -7.36 12.59 -4.12
CA ASP A 52 -7.39 13.98 -4.54
C ASP A 52 -7.45 14.97 -3.37
N GLU A 53 -8.00 14.53 -2.24
CA GLU A 53 -8.00 15.24 -0.97
C GLU A 53 -6.59 15.51 -0.41
N LEU A 54 -5.58 14.75 -0.87
CA LEU A 54 -4.18 14.94 -0.49
C LEU A 54 -3.37 15.74 -1.52
N GLN A 55 -4.00 16.33 -2.53
CA GLN A 55 -3.28 17.14 -3.54
C GLN A 55 -2.50 18.30 -2.93
N TRP A 56 -2.97 18.88 -1.82
CA TRP A 56 -2.32 20.02 -1.16
C TRP A 56 -0.95 19.69 -0.56
N ILE A 57 -0.66 18.42 -0.24
CA ILE A 57 0.62 18.00 0.36
C ILE A 57 1.57 17.36 -0.65
N GLN A 58 1.08 17.01 -1.84
CA GLN A 58 1.86 16.40 -2.91
C GLN A 58 3.12 17.20 -3.27
N ASP A 59 3.01 18.53 -3.35
CA ASP A 59 4.14 19.39 -3.77
C ASP A 59 5.23 19.52 -2.68
N VAL A 60 4.90 19.20 -1.43
CA VAL A 60 5.81 19.29 -0.29
C VAL A 60 6.48 17.96 0.01
N VAL A 61 5.76 16.85 -0.18
CA VAL A 61 6.18 15.54 0.32
C VAL A 61 6.30 14.47 -0.76
N ASN A 62 5.69 14.69 -1.94
CA ASN A 62 5.63 13.72 -3.03
C ASN A 62 5.10 12.36 -2.54
N ILE A 63 3.78 12.24 -2.46
CA ILE A 63 3.08 11.04 -1.98
C ILE A 63 2.51 10.17 -3.11
N GLY A 64 2.62 10.64 -4.35
CA GLY A 64 1.97 10.01 -5.47
C GLY A 64 2.40 10.54 -6.83
N GLU A 65 1.69 10.09 -7.86
CA GLU A 65 1.80 10.57 -9.23
C GLU A 65 0.43 10.98 -9.76
N ARG A 66 0.42 11.99 -10.63
CA ARG A 66 -0.82 12.40 -11.32
C ARG A 66 -1.03 11.50 -12.53
N GLY A 67 -2.22 10.91 -12.62
CA GLY A 67 -2.64 10.15 -13.79
C GLY A 67 -2.89 11.06 -14.99
N ARG A 68 -3.08 10.43 -16.17
CA ARG A 68 -3.42 11.15 -17.42
C ARG A 68 -4.78 11.85 -17.36
N ASP A 69 -5.62 11.45 -16.42
CA ASP A 69 -6.93 12.01 -16.07
C ASP A 69 -6.84 13.22 -15.10
N GLY A 70 -5.63 13.57 -14.65
CA GLY A 70 -5.40 14.72 -13.76
C GLY A 70 -5.58 14.43 -12.26
N HIS A 71 -6.02 13.22 -11.92
CA HIS A 71 -6.23 12.78 -10.54
C HIS A 71 -4.93 12.33 -9.88
N LEU A 72 -4.85 12.46 -8.56
CA LEU A 72 -3.70 12.03 -7.77
C LEU A 72 -3.86 10.58 -7.34
N TYR A 73 -2.85 9.76 -7.64
CA TYR A 73 -2.78 8.37 -7.25
C TYR A 73 -1.55 8.14 -6.37
N SER A 74 -1.71 7.36 -5.31
CA SER A 74 -0.60 6.95 -4.46
C SER A 74 0.47 6.18 -5.27
N LYS A 75 1.74 6.51 -5.06
CA LYS A 75 2.88 5.81 -5.69
C LYS A 75 3.29 4.54 -4.93
N TYR A 76 2.61 4.25 -3.83
CA TYR A 76 3.00 3.16 -2.93
C TYR A 76 2.49 1.81 -3.42
N PHE A 77 3.19 0.76 -2.99
CA PHE A 77 2.95 -0.60 -3.46
C PHE A 77 1.50 -1.06 -3.23
N PRO A 78 0.82 -1.68 -4.22
CA PRO A 78 -0.58 -2.10 -4.09
C PRO A 78 -0.83 -2.99 -2.88
N GLY A 79 0.12 -3.83 -2.49
CA GLY A 79 0.00 -4.68 -1.29
C GLY A 79 -0.27 -3.91 0.00
N ASN A 80 0.27 -2.68 0.13
CA ASN A 80 0.03 -1.83 1.30
C ASN A 80 -1.37 -1.22 1.27
N VAL A 81 -1.86 -0.87 0.08
CA VAL A 81 -3.24 -0.40 -0.14
C VAL A 81 -4.23 -1.52 0.19
N PHE A 82 -3.99 -2.75 -0.29
CA PHE A 82 -4.81 -3.92 0.07
C PHE A 82 -4.80 -4.19 1.58
N ALA A 83 -3.61 -4.14 2.22
CA ALA A 83 -3.50 -4.37 3.65
C ALA A 83 -4.25 -3.29 4.46
N SER A 84 -4.12 -2.01 4.10
CA SER A 84 -4.85 -0.93 4.77
C SER A 84 -6.36 -1.02 4.56
N ALA A 85 -6.83 -1.37 3.36
CA ALA A 85 -8.23 -1.63 3.07
C ALA A 85 -8.81 -2.79 3.91
N LEU A 86 -8.01 -3.85 4.15
CA LEU A 86 -8.40 -4.96 5.02
C LEU A 86 -8.47 -4.59 6.51
N ILE A 87 -7.65 -3.64 6.97
CA ILE A 87 -7.66 -3.15 8.36
C ILE A 87 -8.87 -2.24 8.61
N TYR A 88 -9.31 -1.48 7.60
CA TYR A 88 -10.42 -0.54 7.72
C TYR A 88 -11.80 -1.23 7.80
N LYS A 89 -11.91 -2.47 7.32
CA LYS A 89 -13.15 -3.25 7.30
C LYS A 89 -13.33 -4.08 8.57
#